data_AF-A0A8S3XL94-F1
#
_entry.id   AF-A0A8S3XL94-F1
#
_cell.length_a   1.000
_cell.length_b   1.000
_cell.length_c   1.000
_cell.angle_alpha   90.00
_cell.angle_beta   90.00
_cell.angle_gamma   90.00
#
_symmetry.space_group_name_H-M   'P 1'
#
loop_
_entity.id
_entity.type
_entity.pdbx_description
1 polymer ?
#
loop_
_entity_poly.entity_id
_entity_poly.type
_entity_poly.pdbx_seq_one_letter_code
_entity_poly.pdbx_strand_id
1 'polypeptide(L)'
;MEPNRVYVGHDLRQGLIPGNKTSKAMKQFVKLHIDMFPRIESHYCRKDSKKIYLESDLNMARLYKLYKEEFCPERNINPVFLYVYEKIFKSYDPPLAFYKPKKDQCTKCNVYKSAEDKISLQRDYGERKARKKESLEAKAYDKKESIRGRH
;
A
#
# COMPACT_ATOMS: atom_id res chain seq x y z
N MET A 1 -31.39 -57.19 23.08
CA MET A 1 -31.48 -55.76 22.70
C MET A 1 -30.24 -55.09 23.26
N GLU A 2 -29.24 -54.83 22.43
CA GLU A 2 -28.04 -54.09 22.86
C GLU A 2 -28.16 -52.63 22.39
N PRO A 3 -27.93 -51.63 23.26
CA PRO A 3 -28.09 -50.23 22.89
C PRO A 3 -26.90 -49.75 22.05
N ASN A 4 -27.21 -49.10 20.93
CA ASN A 4 -26.27 -48.52 19.98
C ASN A 4 -25.26 -47.59 20.67
N ARG A 5 -23.98 -47.99 20.67
CA ARG A 5 -22.85 -47.18 21.13
C ARG A 5 -22.47 -46.18 20.04
N VAL A 6 -23.00 -44.96 20.10
CA VAL A 6 -22.56 -43.86 19.21
C VAL A 6 -21.16 -43.39 19.61
N TYR A 7 -20.21 -43.53 18.69
CA TYR A 7 -18.84 -43.06 18.86
C TYR A 7 -18.79 -41.52 18.77
N VAL A 8 -18.45 -40.86 19.87
CA VAL A 8 -18.23 -39.40 19.92
C VAL A 8 -16.72 -39.16 19.77
N GLY A 9 -16.30 -38.76 18.57
CA GLY A 9 -14.92 -38.37 18.31
C GLY A 9 -14.60 -37.03 18.94
N HIS A 10 -13.75 -37.00 19.96
CA HIS A 10 -13.20 -35.75 20.50
C HIS A 10 -12.02 -35.31 19.61
N ASP A 11 -12.21 -34.25 18.82
CA ASP A 11 -11.15 -33.67 17.99
C ASP A 11 -10.14 -32.91 18.86
N LEU A 12 -9.00 -33.54 19.14
CA LEU A 12 -7.92 -32.99 19.97
C LEU A 12 -7.03 -31.96 19.23
N ARG A 13 -7.45 -31.47 18.05
CA ARG A 13 -6.66 -30.49 17.28
C ARG A 13 -6.94 -29.05 17.69
N GLN A 14 -7.92 -28.84 18.57
CA GLN A 14 -8.29 -27.51 19.05
C GLN A 14 -7.19 -26.92 19.93
N GLY A 15 -6.45 -25.96 19.38
CA GLY A 15 -5.53 -25.11 20.13
C GLY A 15 -4.04 -25.33 19.88
N LEU A 16 -3.64 -26.36 19.11
CA LEU A 16 -2.25 -26.53 18.72
C LEU A 16 -1.84 -25.43 17.74
N ILE A 17 -0.89 -24.59 18.16
CA ILE A 17 -0.26 -23.62 17.29
C ILE A 17 0.63 -24.40 16.33
N PRO A 18 0.39 -24.36 15.00
CA PRO A 18 1.26 -25.05 14.06
C PRO A 18 2.68 -24.46 14.17
N GLY A 19 3.69 -25.32 14.27
CA GLY A 19 5.09 -24.92 14.48
C GLY A 19 5.63 -23.94 13.43
N ASN A 20 5.02 -23.91 12.25
CA ASN A 20 5.35 -22.99 11.16
C ASN A 20 4.75 -21.57 11.33
N LYS A 21 4.08 -21.29 12.45
CA LYS A 21 3.49 -19.98 12.71
C LYS A 21 4.60 -18.99 13.08
N THR A 22 4.84 -18.04 12.17
CA THR A 22 5.72 -16.91 12.44
C THR A 22 5.26 -16.17 13.70
N SER A 23 6.18 -16.01 14.66
CA SER A 23 5.96 -15.29 15.92
C SER A 23 5.44 -13.87 15.67
N LYS A 24 4.60 -13.37 16.59
CA LYS A 24 4.07 -11.99 16.54
C LYS A 24 5.20 -10.96 16.54
N ALA A 25 6.29 -11.22 17.26
CA ALA A 25 7.46 -10.35 17.30
C ALA A 25 8.13 -10.22 15.92
N MET A 26 8.33 -11.34 15.22
CA MET A 26 8.91 -11.35 13.87
C MET A 26 8.06 -10.56 12.88
N LYS A 27 6.73 -10.65 13.00
CA LYS A 27 5.83 -9.82 12.17
C LYS A 27 5.97 -8.33 12.46
N GLN A 28 6.22 -7.95 13.71
CA GLN A 28 6.45 -6.55 14.08
C GLN A 28 7.78 -6.05 13.51
N PHE A 29 8.86 -6.84 13.58
CA PHE A 29 10.14 -6.46 12.97
C PHE A 29 10.04 -6.20 11.48
N VAL A 30 9.29 -7.04 10.74
CA VAL A 30 9.02 -6.80 9.32
C VAL A 30 8.27 -5.49 9.09
N LYS A 31 7.27 -5.18 9.93
CA LYS A 31 6.53 -3.91 9.84
C LYS A 31 7.44 -2.70 10.10
N LEU A 32 8.25 -2.77 11.16
CA LEU A 32 9.22 -1.73 11.49
C LEU A 32 10.17 -1.46 10.32
N HIS A 33 10.69 -2.52 9.69
CA HIS A 33 11.53 -2.39 8.51
C HIS A 33 10.79 -1.71 7.34
N ILE A 34 9.55 -2.11 7.04
CA ILE A 34 8.74 -1.47 5.98
C ILE A 34 8.48 0.01 6.29
N ASP A 35 8.27 0.36 7.56
CA ASP A 35 7.97 1.73 8.00
C ASP A 35 9.20 2.66 8.00
N MET A 36 10.42 2.12 7.87
CA MET A 36 11.63 2.94 7.69
C MET A 36 11.71 3.62 6.32
N PHE A 37 10.95 3.15 5.33
CA PHE A 37 10.97 3.72 3.99
C PHE A 37 10.00 4.91 3.86
N PRO A 38 10.41 5.98 3.15
CA PRO A 38 9.55 7.13 2.94
C PRO A 38 8.30 6.75 2.15
N ARG A 39 7.17 7.29 2.57
CA ARG A 39 5.87 7.13 1.92
C ARG A 39 5.65 8.29 0.97
N ILE A 40 5.30 7.98 -0.26
CA ILE A 40 4.95 8.98 -1.27
C ILE A 40 3.55 9.52 -0.98
N GLU A 41 3.40 10.84 -1.12
CA GLU A 41 2.15 11.56 -0.89
C GLU A 41 0.98 11.05 -1.73
N SER A 42 -0.21 11.19 -1.16
CA SER A 42 -1.49 10.76 -1.72
C SER A 42 -1.86 11.43 -3.06
N HIS A 43 -1.16 12.49 -3.48
CA HIS A 43 -1.50 13.21 -4.71
C HIS A 43 -1.38 12.33 -5.97
N TYR A 44 -0.54 11.29 -5.94
CA TYR A 44 -0.45 10.30 -7.01
C TYR A 44 -1.52 9.20 -6.89
N CYS A 45 -2.16 9.10 -5.73
CA CYS A 45 -3.27 8.19 -5.50
C CYS A 45 -4.49 8.68 -6.30
N ARG A 46 -5.30 7.74 -6.78
CA ARG A 46 -6.64 8.09 -7.27
C ARG A 46 -7.43 8.68 -6.10
N LYS A 47 -8.32 9.65 -6.36
CA LYS A 47 -9.15 10.32 -5.34
C LYS A 47 -9.86 9.33 -4.41
N ASP A 48 -10.25 8.18 -4.94
CA ASP A 48 -11.01 7.15 -4.21
C ASP A 48 -10.13 6.06 -3.59
N SER A 49 -8.81 6.12 -3.76
CA SER A 49 -7.86 5.11 -3.29
C SER A 49 -7.21 5.53 -1.98
N LYS A 50 -7.37 4.70 -0.94
CA LYS A 50 -6.66 4.82 0.35
C LYS A 50 -5.25 4.21 0.34
N LYS A 51 -4.79 3.71 -0.81
CA LYS A 51 -3.47 3.07 -0.93
C LYS A 51 -2.34 4.07 -0.67
N ILE A 52 -1.33 3.64 0.07
CA ILE A 52 -0.09 4.37 0.26
C ILE A 52 0.96 3.78 -0.68
N TYR A 53 1.81 4.64 -1.24
CA TYR A 53 2.85 4.21 -2.16
C TYR A 53 4.25 4.37 -1.55
N LEU A 54 5.10 3.36 -1.73
CA LEU A 54 6.55 3.46 -1.55
C LEU A 54 7.21 3.94 -2.86
N GLU A 55 8.46 4.38 -2.79
CA GLU A 55 9.24 4.82 -3.96
C GLU A 55 9.26 3.82 -5.11
N SER A 56 9.38 4.35 -6.34
CA SER A 56 9.40 3.55 -7.57
C SER A 56 10.65 2.68 -7.72
N ASP A 57 11.74 3.10 -7.08
CA ASP A 57 13.01 2.38 -7.13
C ASP A 57 13.00 1.16 -6.20
N LEU A 58 12.09 1.15 -5.23
CA LEU A 58 11.86 0.01 -4.36
C LEU A 58 10.97 -1.02 -5.05
N ASN A 59 11.32 -2.29 -4.85
CA ASN A 59 10.50 -3.42 -5.24
C ASN A 59 10.54 -4.46 -4.11
N MET A 60 9.67 -5.47 -4.16
CA MET A 60 9.58 -6.49 -3.11
C MET A 60 10.93 -7.21 -2.88
N ALA A 61 11.67 -7.49 -3.94
CA ALA A 61 12.96 -8.17 -3.86
C ALA A 61 14.04 -7.30 -3.19
N ARG A 62 14.12 -6.01 -3.55
CA ARG A 62 15.02 -5.03 -2.92
C ARG A 62 14.64 -4.83 -1.47
N LEU A 63 13.35 -4.64 -1.17
CA LEU A 63 12.88 -4.48 0.22
C LEU A 63 13.29 -5.69 1.07
N TYR A 64 13.08 -6.91 0.57
CA TYR A 64 13.49 -8.11 1.28
C TYR A 64 15.02 -8.27 1.38
N LYS A 65 15.76 -7.84 0.37
CA LYS A 65 17.23 -7.83 0.39
C LYS A 65 17.76 -6.93 1.51
N LEU A 66 17.29 -5.68 1.57
CA LEU A 66 17.65 -4.72 2.64
C LEU A 66 17.25 -5.27 4.03
N TYR A 67 16.07 -5.89 4.13
CA TYR A 67 15.63 -6.54 5.37
C TYR A 67 16.61 -7.64 5.83
N LYS A 68 17.03 -8.50 4.90
CA LYS A 68 17.85 -9.68 5.21
C LYS A 68 19.33 -9.32 5.44
N GLU A 69 19.86 -8.40 4.63
CA GLU A 69 21.29 -8.09 4.59
C GLU A 69 21.69 -6.95 5.53
N GLU A 70 20.77 -6.04 5.88
CA GLU A 70 21.07 -4.89 6.74
C GLU A 70 20.27 -4.95 8.04
N PHE A 71 18.94 -4.93 7.96
CA PHE A 71 18.09 -4.79 9.15
C PHE A 71 18.16 -5.98 10.12
N CYS A 72 18.19 -7.21 9.61
CA CYS A 72 18.29 -8.43 10.43
C CYS A 72 19.64 -8.56 11.16
N PRO A 73 20.80 -8.46 10.50
CA PRO A 73 22.10 -8.59 11.18
C PRO A 73 22.36 -7.48 12.18
N GLU A 74 21.98 -6.22 11.89
CA GLU A 74 22.13 -5.11 12.85
C GLU A 74 21.38 -5.34 14.16
N ARG A 75 20.31 -6.15 14.13
CA ARG A 75 19.44 -6.40 15.29
C ARG A 75 19.61 -7.80 15.87
N ASN A 76 20.52 -8.61 15.34
CA ASN A 76 20.69 -10.03 15.69
C ASN A 76 19.37 -10.82 15.57
N ILE A 77 18.58 -10.57 14.51
CA ILE A 77 17.29 -11.22 14.26
C ILE A 77 17.43 -12.22 13.12
N ASN A 78 16.82 -13.39 13.26
CA ASN A 78 16.70 -14.34 12.16
C ASN A 78 15.66 -13.86 11.13
N PRO A 79 16.02 -13.72 9.85
CA PRO A 79 15.10 -13.26 8.81
C PRO A 79 13.96 -14.25 8.60
N VAL A 80 12.74 -13.73 8.42
CA VAL A 80 11.59 -14.54 7.98
C VAL A 80 11.73 -14.92 6.51
N PHE A 81 11.04 -15.98 6.09
CA PHE A 81 10.96 -16.33 4.66
C PHE A 81 10.29 -15.21 3.83
N LEU A 82 10.74 -15.06 2.58
CA LEU A 82 10.21 -14.09 1.62
C LEU A 82 8.67 -14.15 1.50
N TYR A 83 8.09 -15.35 1.47
CA TYR A 83 6.64 -15.54 1.42
C TYR A 83 5.92 -14.88 2.60
N VAL A 84 6.47 -15.02 3.81
CA VAL A 84 5.91 -14.42 5.02
C VAL A 84 6.05 -12.91 4.97
N TYR A 85 7.21 -12.42 4.53
CA TYR A 85 7.48 -10.99 4.35
C TYR A 85 6.49 -10.35 3.37
N GLU A 86 6.31 -10.96 2.20
CA GLU A 86 5.37 -10.51 1.17
C GLU A 86 3.91 -10.55 1.67
N LYS A 87 3.54 -11.59 2.42
CA LYS A 87 2.21 -11.70 3.02
C LYS A 87 1.97 -10.57 4.02
N ILE A 88 2.96 -10.23 4.85
CA ILE A 88 2.87 -9.11 5.81
C ILE A 88 2.70 -7.78 5.04
N PHE A 89 3.52 -7.54 4.01
CA PHE A 89 3.41 -6.36 3.16
C PHE A 89 2.03 -6.22 2.50
N LYS A 90 1.47 -7.31 1.95
CA LYS A 90 0.13 -7.31 1.33
C LYS A 90 -1.00 -7.14 2.35
N SER A 91 -0.78 -7.51 3.61
CA SER A 91 -1.74 -7.38 4.71
C SER A 91 -1.69 -6.04 5.43
N TYR A 92 -0.88 -5.07 4.96
CA TYR A 92 -0.78 -3.75 5.58
C TYR A 92 -2.11 -2.99 5.48
N ASP A 93 -2.39 -2.21 6.52
CA ASP A 93 -3.49 -1.25 6.55
C ASP A 93 -2.96 0.13 6.97
N PRO A 94 -3.14 1.19 6.16
CA PRO A 94 -3.76 1.16 4.83
C PRO A 94 -2.90 0.37 3.80
N PRO A 95 -3.50 -0.12 2.70
CA PRO A 95 -2.78 -1.00 1.76
C PRO A 95 -1.58 -0.31 1.11
N LEU A 96 -0.43 -0.97 1.11
CA LEU A 96 0.80 -0.49 0.49
C LEU A 96 0.97 -0.99 -0.95
N ALA A 97 1.60 -0.17 -1.78
CA ALA A 97 2.02 -0.53 -3.13
C ALA A 97 3.31 0.20 -3.53
N PHE A 98 4.01 -0.28 -4.55
CA PHE A 98 5.13 0.44 -5.13
C PHE A 98 4.62 1.48 -6.13
N TYR A 99 5.15 2.70 -6.05
CA TYR A 99 4.78 3.77 -6.97
C TYR A 99 5.22 3.43 -8.38
N LYS A 100 4.30 3.50 -9.33
CA LYS A 100 4.59 3.35 -10.76
C LYS A 100 4.31 4.69 -11.42
N PRO A 101 5.34 5.45 -11.82
CA PRO A 101 5.13 6.74 -12.46
C PRO A 101 4.26 6.56 -13.70
N LYS A 102 3.16 7.34 -13.77
CA LYS A 102 2.33 7.39 -14.98
C LYS A 102 3.13 8.00 -16.12
N LYS A 103 2.96 7.46 -17.33
CA LYS A 103 3.56 8.02 -18.56
C LYS A 103 3.09 9.46 -18.81
N ASP A 104 1.81 9.75 -18.54
CA ASP A 104 1.19 11.07 -18.75
C ASP A 104 1.28 11.98 -17.51
N GLN A 105 2.50 12.26 -17.04
CA GLN A 105 2.68 13.33 -16.06
C GLN A 105 2.81 14.67 -16.77
N CYS A 106 2.10 15.68 -16.28
CA CYS A 106 2.19 17.02 -16.82
C CYS A 106 3.56 17.61 -16.48
N THR A 107 4.41 17.78 -17.49
CA THR A 107 5.79 18.28 -17.35
C THR A 107 5.85 19.59 -16.55
N LYS A 108 5.02 20.59 -16.88
CA LYS A 108 5.06 21.87 -16.15
C LYS A 108 4.58 21.76 -14.69
N CYS A 109 3.70 20.81 -14.37
CA CYS A 109 3.32 20.53 -12.98
C CYS A 109 4.45 19.86 -12.19
N ASN A 110 5.26 19.01 -12.86
CA ASN A 110 6.43 18.40 -12.24
C ASN A 110 7.53 19.43 -12.00
N VAL A 111 7.77 20.32 -12.97
CA VAL A 111 8.72 21.44 -12.85
C VAL A 111 8.36 22.32 -11.66
N TYR A 112 7.09 22.73 -11.52
CA TYR A 112 6.66 23.51 -10.36
C TYR A 112 6.92 22.82 -9.01
N LYS A 113 6.73 21.49 -8.95
CA LYS A 113 6.92 20.74 -7.70
C LYS A 113 8.38 20.55 -7.33
N SER A 114 9.23 20.38 -8.33
CA SER A 114 10.68 20.19 -8.17
C SER A 114 11.45 21.51 -8.07
N ALA A 115 10.81 22.64 -8.35
CA ALA A 115 11.45 23.96 -8.26
C ALA A 115 11.62 24.41 -6.80
N GLU A 116 12.80 24.95 -6.49
CA GLU A 116 13.08 25.67 -5.24
C GLU A 116 12.29 26.99 -5.20
N ASP A 117 12.37 27.78 -6.28
CA ASP A 117 11.64 29.04 -6.42
C ASP A 117 10.23 28.85 -6.99
N LYS A 118 9.26 28.66 -6.09
CA LYS A 118 7.86 28.47 -6.47
C LYS A 118 7.13 29.76 -6.81
N ILE A 119 7.65 30.92 -6.41
CA ILE A 119 6.95 32.22 -6.50
C ILE A 119 6.61 32.57 -7.96
N SER A 120 7.58 32.46 -8.87
CA SER A 120 7.42 32.79 -10.29
C SER A 120 6.42 31.90 -11.01
N LEU A 121 6.35 30.62 -10.61
CA LEU A 121 5.53 29.60 -11.25
C LEU A 121 4.16 29.40 -10.56
N GLN A 122 3.92 30.04 -9.42
CA GLN A 122 2.74 29.83 -8.60
C GLN A 122 1.45 30.25 -9.29
N ARG A 123 1.48 31.38 -10.03
CA ARG A 123 0.33 31.87 -10.79
C ARG A 123 -0.09 30.87 -11.87
N ASP A 124 0.84 30.48 -12.73
CA ASP A 124 0.60 29.55 -13.84
C ASP A 124 0.14 28.17 -13.33
N TYR A 125 0.71 27.72 -12.21
CA TYR A 125 0.29 26.50 -11.54
C TYR A 125 -1.15 26.60 -11.00
N GLY A 126 -1.50 27.73 -10.38
CA GLY A 126 -2.83 28.02 -9.88
C GLY A 126 -3.91 28.00 -10.96
N GLU A 127 -3.70 28.71 -12.07
CA GLU A 127 -4.63 28.75 -13.20
C GLU A 127 -4.84 27.36 -13.84
N ARG A 128 -3.76 26.59 -13.97
CA ARG A 128 -3.84 25.22 -14.49
C ARG A 128 -4.63 24.30 -13.56
N LYS A 129 -4.45 24.47 -12.24
CA LYS A 129 -5.21 23.74 -11.23
C LYS A 129 -6.70 24.13 -11.27
N ALA A 130 -7.01 25.40 -11.47
CA ALA A 130 -8.39 25.90 -11.62
C ALA A 130 -9.09 25.33 -12.87
N ARG A 131 -8.47 25.44 -14.06
CA ARG A 131 -9.02 24.86 -15.30
C ARG A 131 -9.25 23.35 -15.21
N LYS A 132 -8.31 22.64 -14.56
CA LYS A 132 -8.47 21.21 -14.31
C LYS A 132 -9.67 20.93 -13.39
N LYS A 133 -9.87 21.75 -12.36
CA LYS A 133 -11.02 21.63 -11.44
C LYS A 133 -12.34 21.85 -12.18
N GLU A 134 -12.45 22.92 -12.95
CA GLU A 134 -13.66 23.23 -13.74
C GLU A 134 -14.00 22.09 -14.73
N SER A 135 -13.00 21.57 -15.46
CA SER A 135 -13.20 20.44 -16.37
C SER A 135 -13.68 19.17 -15.65
N LEU A 136 -13.19 18.92 -14.43
CA LEU A 136 -13.62 17.77 -13.63
C LEU A 136 -15.03 17.98 -13.07
N GLU A 137 -15.39 19.20 -12.69
CA GLU A 137 -16.72 19.57 -12.19
C GLU A 137 -17.78 19.44 -13.30
N ALA A 138 -17.49 19.92 -14.51
CA ALA A 138 -18.35 19.73 -15.68
C ALA A 138 -18.58 18.24 -15.96
N LYS A 139 -17.51 17.44 -16.05
CA LYS A 139 -17.63 15.98 -16.26
C LYS A 139 -18.40 15.27 -15.14
N ALA A 140 -18.25 15.73 -13.89
CA ALA A 140 -18.99 15.18 -12.76
C ALA A 140 -20.48 15.53 -12.84
N TYR A 141 -20.80 16.73 -13.33
CA TYR A 141 -22.17 17.15 -13.60
C TYR A 141 -22.80 16.31 -14.73
N ASP A 142 -22.14 16.18 -15.88
CA ASP A 142 -22.58 15.34 -17.00
C ASP A 142 -22.83 13.89 -16.55
N LYS A 143 -21.94 13.34 -15.71
CA LYS A 143 -22.12 11.99 -15.15
C LYS A 143 -23.36 11.89 -14.27
N LYS A 144 -23.66 12.91 -13.44
CA LYS A 144 -24.86 12.92 -12.58
C LYS A 144 -26.13 12.99 -13.42
N GLU A 145 -26.17 13.86 -14.43
CA GLU A 145 -27.32 13.98 -15.33
C GLU A 145 -27.56 12.69 -16.14
N SER A 146 -26.49 12.05 -16.63
CA SER A 146 -26.59 10.76 -17.33
C SER A 146 -27.16 9.63 -16.46
N ILE A 147 -26.85 9.61 -15.16
CA ILE A 147 -27.42 8.64 -14.22
C ILE A 147 -28.89 8.97 -13.94
N ARG A 148 -29.25 10.26 -13.81
CA ARG A 148 -30.60 10.72 -13.52
C ARG A 148 -31.60 10.45 -14.66
N GLY A 149 -31.15 10.54 -15.91
CA GLY A 149 -31.99 10.29 -17.09
C GLY A 149 -32.13 8.82 -17.50
N ARG A 150 -31.58 7.86 -16.73
CA ARG A 150 -31.64 6.41 -17.05
C ARG A 150 -32.75 5.68 -16.26
N HIS A 151 -33.74 6.39 -15.74
CA HIS A 151 -34.82 5.84 -14.92
C HIS A 151 -36.18 5.91 -15.60
#